data_AF-A0A1H8JGD3-F1
#
_entry.id   AF-A0A1H8JGD3-F1
#
_cell.length_a   1.000
_cell.length_b   1.000
_cell.length_c   1.000
_cell.angle_alpha   90.00
_cell.angle_beta   90.00
_cell.angle_gamma   90.00
#
_symmetry.space_group_name_H-M   'P 1'
#
loop_
_entity.id
_entity.type
_entity.pdbx_description
1 polymer ?
#
loop_
_entity_poly.entity_id
_entity_poly.type
_entity_poly.pdbx_seq_one_letter_code
_entity_poly.pdbx_strand_id
1 'polypeptide(L)'
;MSARRPGPPGFISVAVPGENVTGLTEHDGRSVESIIRESVPGAADGTKLVFVMGPYRLLDPGYLYEDRTFSDLPPDPLAPHDHGHADVDPDDIEATLRGLCSELSEVPGVTAFLATDVTIPTVREVEEEGAQGPAMPVIDQSVAFAAASDASAFVFTKAGLTTGAGAEAGAIPESFGLRDDDPSRPPELCRIFAEAKREERDGQTYLEPQFASASIDEMDEAYDVPIAHFADRDELLDKLIGFVEGDVFEIV
;
A
#
# COMPACT_ATOMS: atom_id res chain seq x y z
N MET A 1 14.85 -46.84 -25.97
CA MET A 1 14.99 -45.67 -25.07
C MET A 1 14.73 -44.42 -25.88
N SER A 2 13.52 -43.86 -25.80
CA SER A 2 13.13 -42.65 -26.53
C SER A 2 13.04 -41.51 -25.53
N ALA A 3 13.92 -40.52 -25.67
CA ALA A 3 14.00 -39.37 -24.78
C ALA A 3 12.79 -38.44 -25.01
N ARG A 4 12.04 -38.15 -23.93
CA ARG A 4 10.98 -37.14 -23.93
C ARG A 4 11.63 -35.77 -24.09
N ARG A 5 11.16 -34.98 -25.07
CA ARG A 5 11.49 -33.55 -25.17
C ARG A 5 10.71 -32.78 -24.08
N PRO A 6 11.33 -31.80 -23.42
CA PRO A 6 10.60 -30.89 -22.53
C PRO A 6 9.65 -30.02 -23.35
N GLY A 7 8.43 -29.84 -22.84
CA GLY A 7 7.43 -28.95 -23.43
C GLY A 7 7.85 -27.47 -23.31
N PRO A 8 7.26 -26.58 -24.11
CA PRO A 8 7.57 -25.16 -24.03
C PRO A 8 7.12 -24.58 -22.67
N PRO A 9 7.81 -23.55 -22.16
CA PRO A 9 7.39 -22.86 -20.95
C PRO A 9 6.00 -22.23 -21.15
N GLY A 10 5.16 -22.32 -20.13
CA GLY A 10 3.81 -21.76 -20.12
C GLY A 10 3.85 -20.26 -20.39
N PHE A 11 2.96 -19.81 -21.28
CA PHE A 11 2.71 -18.39 -21.49
C PHE A 11 2.04 -17.83 -20.24
N ILE A 12 2.62 -16.77 -19.67
CA ILE A 12 1.92 -15.88 -18.74
C ILE A 12 0.81 -15.20 -19.56
N SER A 13 -0.44 -15.44 -19.16
CA SER A 13 -1.59 -14.76 -19.74
C SER A 13 -1.58 -13.31 -19.27
N VAL A 14 -1.28 -12.39 -20.17
CA VAL A 14 -1.48 -10.96 -19.93
C VAL A 14 -2.99 -10.72 -20.00
N ALA A 15 -3.57 -10.17 -18.93
CA ALA A 15 -4.98 -9.81 -18.88
C ALA A 15 -5.33 -8.89 -20.05
N VAL A 16 -6.46 -9.18 -20.70
CA VAL A 16 -7.01 -8.36 -21.78
C VAL A 16 -7.70 -7.16 -21.13
N PRO A 17 -7.36 -5.91 -21.50
CA PRO A 17 -8.04 -4.75 -20.94
C PRO A 17 -9.48 -4.71 -21.50
N GLY A 18 -10.48 -4.72 -20.60
CA GLY A 18 -11.89 -4.57 -20.94
C GLY A 18 -12.87 -5.55 -20.27
N GLU A 19 -12.43 -6.48 -19.42
CA GLU A 19 -13.35 -7.14 -18.48
C GLU A 19 -13.50 -6.26 -17.24
N ASN A 20 -14.70 -5.75 -17.01
CA ASN A 20 -15.08 -5.08 -15.76
C ASN A 20 -14.58 -5.90 -14.55
N VAL A 21 -14.20 -5.19 -13.48
CA VAL A 21 -13.74 -5.70 -12.16
C VAL A 21 -14.86 -6.45 -11.40
N THR A 22 -15.56 -7.37 -12.07
CA THR A 22 -16.63 -8.18 -11.46
C THR A 22 -16.10 -9.44 -10.76
N GLY A 23 -14.80 -9.75 -10.89
CA GLY A 23 -14.19 -10.94 -10.30
C GLY A 23 -13.51 -10.74 -8.94
N LEU A 24 -13.22 -9.49 -8.55
CA LEU A 24 -12.41 -9.17 -7.36
C LEU A 24 -13.24 -8.66 -6.18
N THR A 25 -14.55 -8.57 -6.31
CA THR A 25 -15.45 -8.15 -5.22
C THR A 25 -15.85 -9.32 -4.31
N GLU A 26 -15.61 -10.56 -4.74
CA GLU A 26 -15.91 -11.78 -3.98
C GLU A 26 -14.68 -12.70 -3.89
N HIS A 27 -14.58 -13.41 -2.77
CA HIS A 27 -13.60 -14.45 -2.53
C HIS A 27 -14.28 -15.63 -1.82
N ASP A 28 -14.17 -16.82 -2.40
CA ASP A 28 -14.81 -18.05 -1.90
C ASP A 28 -16.33 -17.91 -1.66
N GLY A 29 -17.03 -17.20 -2.56
CA GLY A 29 -18.47 -16.96 -2.47
C GLY A 29 -18.90 -15.97 -1.38
N ARG A 30 -17.95 -15.21 -0.82
CA ARG A 30 -18.19 -14.14 0.16
C ARG A 30 -17.70 -12.82 -0.40
N SER A 31 -18.39 -11.72 -0.10
CA SER A 31 -17.90 -10.38 -0.42
C SER A 31 -16.57 -10.09 0.28
N VAL A 32 -15.62 -9.51 -0.46
CA VAL A 32 -14.32 -9.11 0.08
C VAL A 32 -14.49 -8.08 1.20
N GLU A 33 -15.43 -7.13 1.05
CA GLU A 33 -15.76 -6.17 2.12
C GLU A 33 -16.14 -6.87 3.43
N SER A 34 -16.98 -7.91 3.36
CA SER A 34 -17.40 -8.63 4.57
C SER A 34 -16.23 -9.40 5.20
N ILE A 35 -15.31 -9.93 4.40
CA ILE A 35 -14.09 -10.56 4.91
C ILE A 35 -13.21 -9.52 5.61
N ILE A 36 -13.02 -8.32 5.02
CA ILE A 36 -12.27 -7.22 5.65
C ILE A 36 -12.89 -6.85 6.98
N ARG A 37 -14.20 -6.62 7.03
CA ARG A 37 -14.91 -6.22 8.26
C ARG A 37 -14.81 -7.25 9.38
N GLU A 38 -14.72 -8.53 9.04
CA GLU A 38 -14.49 -9.60 10.02
C GLU A 38 -13.03 -9.75 10.44
N SER A 39 -12.10 -9.46 9.54
CA SER A 39 -10.65 -9.61 9.78
C SER A 39 -10.09 -8.45 10.61
N VAL A 40 -10.54 -7.23 10.32
CA VAL A 40 -9.98 -5.99 10.87
C VAL A 40 -10.72 -5.60 12.16
N PRO A 41 -10.04 -5.58 13.32
CA PRO A 41 -10.65 -5.16 14.57
C PRO A 41 -11.21 -3.73 14.47
N GLY A 42 -12.49 -3.55 14.82
CA GLY A 42 -13.13 -2.23 14.82
C GLY A 42 -13.83 -1.85 13.51
N ALA A 43 -13.72 -2.66 12.46
CA ALA A 43 -14.39 -2.47 11.17
C ALA A 43 -15.91 -2.79 11.23
N ALA A 44 -16.64 -2.08 12.09
CA ALA A 44 -18.09 -2.26 12.26
C ALA A 44 -18.87 -1.82 11.00
N ASP A 45 -20.10 -2.31 10.86
CA ASP A 45 -21.00 -1.86 9.79
C ASP A 45 -21.18 -0.33 9.83
N GLY A 46 -20.98 0.31 8.68
CA GLY A 46 -21.13 1.75 8.51
C GLY A 46 -19.89 2.59 8.81
N THR A 47 -18.76 1.99 9.24
CA THR A 47 -17.47 2.69 9.21
C THR A 47 -16.92 2.75 7.79
N LYS A 48 -16.25 3.86 7.48
CA LYS A 48 -15.50 4.06 6.24
C LYS A 48 -14.20 3.28 6.30
N LEU A 49 -13.98 2.45 5.29
CA LEU A 49 -12.78 1.62 5.19
C LEU A 49 -11.69 2.37 4.43
N VAL A 50 -10.50 2.48 5.03
CA VAL A 50 -9.34 3.15 4.45
C VAL A 50 -8.22 2.14 4.32
N PHE A 51 -7.90 1.78 3.08
CA PHE A 51 -6.83 0.83 2.79
C PHE A 51 -5.49 1.57 2.71
N VAL A 52 -4.58 1.27 3.63
CA VAL A 52 -3.26 1.89 3.70
C VAL A 52 -2.22 0.92 3.15
N MET A 53 -1.50 1.36 2.13
CA MET A 53 -0.43 0.63 1.47
C MET A 53 0.89 1.35 1.69
N GLY A 54 1.97 0.60 1.87
CA GLY A 54 3.28 1.19 2.09
C GLY A 54 4.37 0.12 2.15
N PRO A 55 5.63 0.53 2.38
CA PRO A 55 6.69 -0.44 2.63
C PRO A 55 6.39 -1.20 3.92
N TYR A 56 6.45 -2.53 3.92
CA TYR A 56 6.38 -3.32 5.16
C TYR A 56 7.77 -3.56 5.77
N ARG A 57 8.82 -3.27 5.01
CA ARG A 57 10.18 -3.40 5.51
C ARG A 57 11.14 -2.38 4.92
N LEU A 58 12.26 -2.17 5.61
CA LEU A 58 13.38 -1.40 5.09
C LEU A 58 14.03 -2.07 3.87
N LEU A 59 14.59 -1.24 2.99
CA LEU A 59 15.47 -1.72 1.95
C LEU A 59 16.81 -2.11 2.57
N ASP A 60 16.96 -3.38 2.92
CA ASP A 60 18.23 -3.96 3.40
C ASP A 60 19.06 -4.54 2.23
N PRO A 61 20.20 -3.96 1.85
CA PRO A 61 21.03 -4.52 0.78
C PRO A 61 21.55 -5.95 1.08
N GLY A 62 21.50 -6.40 2.33
CA GLY A 62 21.83 -7.77 2.74
C GLY A 62 21.00 -8.83 2.03
N TYR A 63 19.74 -8.55 1.66
CA TYR A 63 18.93 -9.53 0.89
C TYR A 63 19.43 -9.71 -0.55
N LEU A 64 20.16 -8.74 -1.11
CA LEU A 64 20.75 -8.81 -2.45
C LEU A 64 22.18 -9.35 -2.42
N TYR A 65 22.86 -9.17 -1.29
CA TYR A 65 24.27 -9.46 -1.14
C TYR A 65 24.48 -10.28 0.14
N GLU A 66 24.08 -11.56 0.08
CA GLU A 66 24.16 -12.52 1.20
C GLU A 66 25.57 -12.62 1.83
N ASP A 67 26.62 -12.32 1.06
CA ASP A 67 28.03 -12.30 1.51
C ASP A 67 28.48 -10.98 2.15
N ARG A 68 27.57 -10.03 2.37
CA ARG A 68 27.87 -8.70 2.92
C ARG A 68 26.92 -8.35 4.06
N THR A 69 27.51 -7.94 5.18
CA THR A 69 26.79 -7.36 6.31
C THR A 69 26.73 -5.85 6.16
N PHE A 70 25.52 -5.29 6.22
CA PHE A 70 25.28 -3.86 6.27
C PHE A 70 24.78 -3.55 7.67
N SER A 71 25.64 -3.00 8.52
CA SER A 71 25.32 -2.75 9.93
C SER A 71 24.43 -1.52 10.15
N ASP A 72 24.35 -0.63 9.15
CA ASP A 72 23.68 0.65 9.29
C ASP A 72 22.62 0.76 8.19
N LEU A 73 21.37 0.41 8.52
CA LEU A 73 20.23 0.70 7.65
C LEU A 73 19.97 2.21 7.64
N PRO A 74 19.56 2.78 6.49
CA PRO A 74 19.25 4.21 6.42
C PRO A 74 18.10 4.57 7.37
N PRO A 75 18.11 5.79 7.94
CA PRO A 75 16.96 6.28 8.70
C PRO A 75 15.73 6.39 7.83
N ASP A 76 14.59 6.05 8.42
CA ASP A 76 13.27 6.11 7.81
C ASP A 76 12.27 6.71 8.81
N PRO A 77 11.37 7.61 8.39
CA PRO A 77 10.36 8.19 9.28
C PRO A 77 9.39 7.15 9.88
N LEU A 78 9.25 5.98 9.26
CA LEU A 78 8.42 4.87 9.73
C LEU A 78 9.22 3.79 10.48
N ALA A 79 10.55 3.91 10.54
CA ALA A 79 11.39 3.16 11.45
C ALA A 79 12.30 4.13 12.22
N PRO A 80 11.71 4.98 13.09
CA PRO A 80 12.46 6.02 13.78
C PRO A 80 13.51 5.38 14.70
N HIS A 81 14.78 5.67 14.41
CA HIS A 81 15.92 5.28 15.23
C HIS A 81 15.80 5.90 16.61
N ASP A 82 15.68 5.10 17.67
CA ASP A 82 15.99 5.60 19.00
C ASP A 82 17.52 5.65 19.12
N HIS A 83 18.06 6.87 19.27
CA HIS A 83 19.49 7.18 19.22
C HIS A 83 20.32 6.39 20.24
N GLY A 84 20.72 5.16 19.90
CA GLY A 84 21.55 4.32 20.78
C GLY A 84 21.56 2.82 20.53
N HIS A 85 20.69 2.27 19.68
CA HIS A 85 20.67 0.84 19.38
C HIS A 85 21.03 0.56 17.92
N ALA A 86 22.01 -0.32 17.73
CA ALA A 86 22.58 -0.69 16.43
C ALA A 86 21.78 -1.78 15.69
N ASP A 87 20.55 -2.08 16.13
CA ASP A 87 19.71 -3.15 15.58
C ASP A 87 18.31 -2.56 15.33
N VAL A 88 18.10 -1.94 14.17
CA VAL A 88 16.75 -1.67 13.65
C VAL A 88 16.31 -2.94 12.94
N ASP A 89 15.17 -3.51 13.34
CA ASP A 89 14.61 -4.66 12.63
C ASP A 89 14.03 -4.14 11.29
N PRO A 90 14.43 -4.70 10.14
CA PRO A 90 13.84 -4.31 8.86
C PRO A 90 12.31 -4.33 8.86
N ASP A 91 11.68 -5.18 9.68
CA ASP A 91 10.23 -5.35 9.77
C ASP A 91 9.54 -4.34 10.71
N ASP A 92 10.29 -3.45 11.40
CA ASP A 92 9.75 -2.40 12.28
C ASP A 92 8.83 -1.41 11.53
N ILE A 93 8.99 -1.26 10.22
CA ILE A 93 8.13 -0.39 9.40
C ILE A 93 6.69 -0.90 9.40
N GLU A 94 6.45 -2.20 9.23
CA GLU A 94 5.09 -2.75 9.23
C GLU A 94 4.40 -2.49 10.57
N ALA A 95 5.11 -2.67 11.68
CA ALA A 95 4.59 -2.39 13.03
C ALA A 95 4.21 -0.90 13.17
N THR A 96 5.02 0.01 12.65
CA THR A 96 4.73 1.46 12.67
C THR A 96 3.54 1.83 11.80
N LEU A 97 3.41 1.26 10.60
CA LEU A 97 2.25 1.44 9.73
C LEU A 97 0.97 0.89 10.38
N ARG A 98 1.04 -0.25 11.06
CA ARG A 98 -0.10 -0.80 11.83
C ARG A 98 -0.48 0.12 12.98
N GLY A 99 0.51 0.73 13.66
CA GLY A 99 0.28 1.77 14.66
C GLY A 99 -0.42 3.00 14.08
N LEU A 100 0.02 3.48 12.91
CA LEU A 100 -0.63 4.58 12.19
C LEU A 100 -2.08 4.24 11.81
N CYS A 101 -2.36 3.02 11.34
CA CYS A 101 -3.74 2.59 11.05
C CYS A 101 -4.60 2.55 12.31
N SER A 102 -4.03 2.13 13.44
CA SER A 102 -4.72 2.11 14.73
C SER A 102 -5.08 3.54 15.18
N GLU A 103 -4.13 4.48 15.07
CA GLU A 103 -4.34 5.89 15.40
C GLU A 103 -5.32 6.58 14.43
N LEU A 104 -5.23 6.31 13.13
CA LEU A 104 -6.17 6.83 12.14
C LEU A 104 -7.60 6.30 12.39
N SER A 105 -7.74 5.07 12.89
CA SER A 105 -9.03 4.49 13.27
C SER A 105 -9.63 5.09 14.54
N GLU A 106 -8.90 5.95 15.26
CA GLU A 106 -9.49 6.77 16.34
C GLU A 106 -10.34 7.92 15.80
N VAL A 107 -10.20 8.27 14.51
CA VAL A 107 -11.08 9.21 13.83
C VAL A 107 -12.50 8.63 13.77
N PRO A 108 -13.52 9.35 14.28
CA PRO A 108 -14.88 8.82 14.34
C PRO A 108 -15.41 8.38 12.97
N GLY A 109 -15.81 7.11 12.87
CA GLY A 109 -16.39 6.56 11.65
C GLY A 109 -15.37 6.07 10.62
N VAL A 110 -14.07 6.07 10.94
CA VAL A 110 -13.01 5.51 10.09
C VAL A 110 -12.55 4.15 10.63
N THR A 111 -12.19 3.26 9.73
CA THR A 111 -11.38 2.09 10.03
C THR A 111 -10.31 1.94 8.97
N ALA A 112 -9.05 2.12 9.38
CA ALA A 112 -7.89 1.97 8.53
C ALA A 112 -7.22 0.62 8.74
N PHE A 113 -6.69 0.02 7.67
CA PHE A 113 -6.10 -1.31 7.73
C PHE A 113 -5.00 -1.51 6.68
N LEU A 114 -4.12 -2.49 6.96
CA LEU A 114 -3.11 -2.99 6.05
C LEU A 114 -3.57 -4.28 5.37
N ALA A 115 -2.92 -4.68 4.28
CA ALA A 115 -3.25 -5.92 3.58
C ALA A 115 -3.06 -7.14 4.49
N THR A 116 -2.04 -7.11 5.36
CA THR A 116 -1.71 -8.18 6.30
C THR A 116 -2.72 -8.33 7.45
N ASP A 117 -3.63 -7.37 7.61
CA ASP A 117 -4.71 -7.45 8.60
C ASP A 117 -5.92 -8.26 8.06
N VAL A 118 -5.96 -8.57 6.76
CA VAL A 118 -7.09 -9.28 6.12
C VAL A 118 -6.78 -10.78 5.99
N THR A 119 -7.72 -11.65 6.37
CA THR A 119 -7.47 -13.10 6.44
C THR A 119 -7.50 -13.84 5.10
N ILE A 120 -7.51 -13.15 3.96
CA ILE A 120 -7.40 -13.80 2.65
C ILE A 120 -5.93 -14.15 2.44
N PRO A 121 -5.54 -15.44 2.34
CA PRO A 121 -4.15 -15.78 2.17
C PRO A 121 -3.68 -15.48 0.74
N THR A 122 -2.43 -15.09 0.63
CA THR A 122 -1.72 -14.95 -0.64
C THR A 122 -1.39 -16.32 -1.23
N VAL A 123 -1.11 -16.36 -2.54
CA VAL A 123 -0.63 -17.59 -3.21
C VAL A 123 0.65 -18.10 -2.55
N ARG A 124 1.59 -17.20 -2.21
CA ARG A 124 2.85 -17.57 -1.56
C ARG A 124 2.61 -18.18 -0.17
N GLU A 125 1.74 -17.59 0.63
CA GLU A 125 1.45 -18.10 1.98
C GLU A 125 0.87 -19.52 1.94
N VAL A 126 0.02 -19.83 0.96
CA VAL A 126 -0.52 -21.20 0.80
C VAL A 126 0.55 -22.17 0.27
N GLU A 127 1.34 -21.75 -0.72
CA GLU A 127 2.30 -22.62 -1.39
C GLU A 127 3.59 -22.88 -0.58
N GLU A 128 4.06 -21.88 0.16
CA GLU A 128 5.37 -21.89 0.82
C GLU A 128 5.27 -21.87 2.35
N GLU A 129 4.26 -21.22 2.91
CA GLU A 129 4.15 -20.95 4.35
C GLU A 129 3.09 -21.84 5.05
N GLY A 130 2.32 -22.61 4.26
CA GLY A 130 1.37 -23.61 4.74
C GLY A 130 0.01 -23.03 5.18
N ALA A 131 -0.32 -21.80 4.79
CA ALA A 131 -1.66 -21.27 4.95
C ALA A 131 -2.70 -22.15 4.26
N GLN A 132 -3.94 -22.11 4.73
CA GLN A 132 -5.02 -22.96 4.25
C GLN A 132 -6.13 -22.13 3.63
N GLY A 133 -6.78 -22.68 2.61
CA GLY A 133 -7.91 -22.05 1.94
C GLY A 133 -7.58 -21.58 0.52
N PRO A 134 -8.58 -21.03 -0.18
CA PRO A 134 -8.37 -20.43 -1.49
C PRO A 134 -7.47 -19.20 -1.36
N ALA A 135 -6.41 -19.15 -2.15
CA ALA A 135 -5.49 -18.03 -2.17
C ALA A 135 -5.90 -16.97 -3.21
N MET A 136 -5.40 -15.76 -3.02
CA MET A 136 -5.49 -14.68 -4.03
C MET A 136 -4.09 -14.10 -4.32
N PRO A 137 -3.73 -13.84 -5.59
CA PRO A 137 -2.48 -13.13 -5.90
C PRO A 137 -2.42 -11.77 -5.21
N VAL A 138 -1.23 -11.32 -4.79
CA VAL A 138 -1.06 -10.08 -4.01
C VAL A 138 -1.66 -8.86 -4.72
N ILE A 139 -1.41 -8.70 -6.03
CA ILE A 139 -1.97 -7.57 -6.79
C ILE A 139 -3.50 -7.63 -6.86
N ASP A 140 -4.06 -8.82 -7.05
CA ASP A 140 -5.51 -9.01 -7.07
C ASP A 140 -6.12 -8.71 -5.69
N GLN A 141 -5.43 -9.05 -4.60
CA GLN A 141 -5.82 -8.68 -3.24
C GLN A 141 -5.85 -7.17 -3.07
N SER A 142 -4.78 -6.47 -3.46
CA SER A 142 -4.71 -5.01 -3.29
C SER A 142 -5.80 -4.30 -4.09
N VAL A 143 -6.10 -4.76 -5.30
CA VAL A 143 -7.24 -4.23 -6.10
C VAL A 143 -8.58 -4.56 -5.44
N ALA A 144 -8.78 -5.79 -4.96
CA ALA A 144 -9.99 -6.20 -4.26
C ALA A 144 -10.23 -5.41 -2.97
N PHE A 145 -9.18 -5.19 -2.18
CA PHE A 145 -9.23 -4.43 -0.93
C PHE A 145 -9.48 -2.95 -1.20
N ALA A 146 -8.82 -2.38 -2.21
CA ALA A 146 -9.12 -1.02 -2.65
C ALA A 146 -10.57 -0.88 -3.11
N ALA A 147 -11.11 -1.86 -3.86
CA ALA A 147 -12.48 -1.84 -4.36
C ALA A 147 -13.53 -1.94 -3.24
N ALA A 148 -13.20 -2.65 -2.17
CA ALA A 148 -14.01 -2.76 -0.97
C ALA A 148 -13.84 -1.59 0.02
N SER A 149 -12.93 -0.63 -0.26
CA SER A 149 -12.60 0.47 0.64
C SER A 149 -13.07 1.82 0.10
N ASP A 150 -13.54 2.69 1.00
CA ASP A 150 -13.96 4.07 0.69
C ASP A 150 -12.77 4.96 0.29
N ALA A 151 -11.56 4.66 0.76
CA ALA A 151 -10.33 5.37 0.37
C ALA A 151 -9.10 4.46 0.29
N SER A 152 -8.11 4.89 -0.50
CA SER A 152 -6.82 4.22 -0.66
C SER A 152 -5.67 5.21 -0.44
N ALA A 153 -4.75 4.89 0.47
CA ALA A 153 -3.58 5.70 0.76
C ALA A 153 -2.30 4.93 0.45
N PHE A 154 -1.40 5.53 -0.34
CA PHE A 154 -0.10 4.95 -0.67
C PHE A 154 1.01 5.72 0.04
N VAL A 155 1.81 5.06 0.86
CA VAL A 155 2.90 5.66 1.60
C VAL A 155 4.23 5.26 0.98
N PHE A 156 5.04 6.25 0.60
CA PHE A 156 6.37 6.05 0.04
C PHE A 156 7.41 6.74 0.91
N THR A 157 8.35 5.96 1.42
CA THR A 157 9.56 6.46 2.07
C THR A 157 10.78 6.15 1.22
N LYS A 158 11.83 6.94 1.40
CA LYS A 158 13.10 6.80 0.68
C LYS A 158 13.83 5.51 1.03
N ALA A 159 13.74 5.09 2.29
CA ALA A 159 14.46 3.94 2.83
C ALA A 159 13.63 2.65 2.86
N GLY A 160 12.30 2.74 2.69
CA GLY A 160 11.43 1.59 2.59
C GLY A 160 11.61 0.78 1.29
N LEU A 161 11.37 -0.53 1.36
CA LEU A 161 11.26 -1.36 0.16
C LEU A 161 9.88 -1.15 -0.48
N THR A 162 9.81 -0.22 -1.43
CA THR A 162 8.55 0.27 -2.02
C THR A 162 8.10 -0.48 -3.28
N THR A 163 8.76 -1.57 -3.68
CA THR A 163 8.43 -2.29 -4.92
C THR A 163 6.98 -2.78 -4.96
N GLY A 164 6.45 -3.25 -3.82
CA GLY A 164 5.04 -3.64 -3.68
C GLY A 164 4.10 -2.44 -3.85
N ALA A 165 4.26 -1.42 -2.99
CA ALA A 165 3.48 -0.19 -3.03
C ALA A 165 3.53 0.52 -4.40
N GLY A 166 4.67 0.48 -5.10
CA GLY A 166 4.81 1.04 -6.44
C GLY A 166 4.05 0.26 -7.51
N ALA A 167 3.99 -1.07 -7.42
CA ALA A 167 3.17 -1.89 -8.31
C ALA A 167 1.68 -1.63 -8.06
N GLU A 168 1.28 -1.50 -6.80
CA GLU A 168 -0.10 -1.18 -6.39
C GLU A 168 -0.53 0.21 -6.86
N ALA A 169 0.34 1.21 -6.71
CA ALA A 169 0.10 2.58 -7.18
C ALA A 169 -0.12 2.66 -8.71
N GLY A 170 0.35 1.69 -9.49
CA GLY A 170 -0.02 1.56 -10.90
C GLY A 170 -1.27 0.72 -11.13
N ALA A 171 -1.37 -0.44 -10.49
CA ALA A 171 -2.41 -1.43 -10.74
C ALA A 171 -3.81 -0.97 -10.27
N ILE A 172 -3.88 -0.27 -9.15
CA ILE A 172 -5.15 0.18 -8.56
C ILE A 172 -5.79 1.29 -9.41
N PRO A 173 -5.10 2.41 -9.73
CA PRO A 173 -5.64 3.43 -10.63
C PRO A 173 -6.07 2.90 -12.00
N GLU A 174 -5.27 2.00 -12.58
CA GLU A 174 -5.60 1.38 -13.85
C GLU A 174 -6.85 0.48 -13.76
N SER A 175 -6.98 -0.31 -12.68
CA SER A 175 -8.16 -1.18 -12.48
C SER A 175 -9.45 -0.40 -12.32
N PHE A 176 -9.39 0.81 -11.75
CA PHE A 176 -10.56 1.68 -11.62
C PHE A 176 -10.81 2.55 -12.85
N GLY A 177 -9.95 2.48 -13.87
CA GLY A 177 -10.05 3.31 -15.06
C GLY A 177 -9.90 4.79 -14.73
N LEU A 178 -9.02 5.18 -13.80
CA LEU A 178 -8.91 6.58 -13.35
C LEU A 178 -8.50 7.58 -14.45
N ARG A 179 -8.09 7.10 -15.63
CA ARG A 179 -7.82 7.91 -16.84
C ARG A 179 -9.03 8.13 -17.73
N ASP A 180 -10.08 7.34 -17.52
CA ASP A 180 -11.26 7.34 -18.37
C ASP A 180 -12.13 8.55 -18.02
N ASP A 181 -12.93 9.03 -18.99
CA ASP A 181 -13.85 10.16 -18.78
C ASP A 181 -14.92 9.88 -17.69
N ASP A 182 -15.18 8.62 -17.38
CA ASP A 182 -16.15 8.14 -16.38
C ASP A 182 -15.54 7.00 -15.55
N PRO A 183 -14.62 7.32 -14.62
CA PRO A 183 -13.92 6.32 -13.85
C PRO A 183 -14.86 5.64 -12.86
N SER A 184 -14.61 4.37 -12.57
CA SER A 184 -15.43 3.61 -11.60
C SER A 184 -15.29 4.12 -10.15
N ARG A 185 -14.32 5.00 -9.90
CA ARG A 185 -14.04 5.66 -8.64
C ARG A 185 -13.45 7.06 -8.91
N PRO A 186 -13.79 8.09 -8.10
CA PRO A 186 -13.09 9.37 -8.16
C PRO A 186 -11.60 9.24 -7.80
N PRO A 187 -10.68 9.87 -8.56
CA PRO A 187 -9.24 9.88 -8.24
C PRO A 187 -8.91 10.45 -6.86
N GLU A 188 -9.72 11.38 -6.35
CA GLU A 188 -9.52 12.04 -5.06
C GLU A 188 -9.64 11.08 -3.88
N LEU A 189 -10.27 9.91 -4.06
CA LEU A 189 -10.33 8.85 -3.06
C LEU A 189 -9.05 7.98 -3.01
N CYS A 190 -8.08 8.29 -3.86
CA CYS A 190 -6.72 7.77 -3.83
C CYS A 190 -5.75 8.91 -3.48
N ARG A 191 -4.79 8.66 -2.59
CA ARG A 191 -3.75 9.66 -2.30
C ARG A 191 -2.39 9.05 -2.07
N ILE A 192 -1.36 9.70 -2.61
CA ILE A 192 0.03 9.35 -2.39
C ILE A 192 0.59 10.25 -1.29
N PHE A 193 1.25 9.64 -0.31
CA PHE A 193 2.00 10.31 0.75
C PHE A 193 3.48 9.98 0.54
N ALA A 194 4.29 10.96 0.21
CA ALA A 194 5.71 10.78 -0.10
C ALA A 194 6.61 11.48 0.92
N GLU A 195 7.65 10.79 1.37
CA GLU A 195 8.64 11.36 2.29
C GLU A 195 9.34 12.57 1.65
N ALA A 196 9.43 13.63 2.45
CA ALA A 196 10.17 14.84 2.17
C ALA A 196 11.00 15.25 3.39
N LYS A 197 11.84 16.25 3.22
CA LYS A 197 12.63 16.85 4.28
C LYS A 197 12.20 18.29 4.48
N ARG A 198 11.99 18.71 5.73
CA ARG A 198 11.80 20.12 6.06
C ARG A 198 13.09 20.89 5.86
N GLU A 199 13.02 21.92 5.04
CA GLU A 199 14.11 22.85 4.74
C GLU A 199 13.65 24.28 5.04
N GLU A 200 14.46 25.02 5.80
CA GLU A 200 14.21 26.43 6.10
C GLU A 200 14.98 27.29 5.08
N ARG A 201 14.26 28.05 4.24
CA ARG A 201 14.86 29.01 3.31
C ARG A 201 14.15 30.35 3.44
N ASP A 202 14.90 31.43 3.59
CA ASP A 202 14.37 32.80 3.71
C ASP A 202 13.28 32.99 4.78
N GLY A 203 13.31 32.20 5.87
CA GLY A 203 12.32 32.24 6.94
C GLY A 203 10.98 31.57 6.62
N GLN A 204 10.95 30.74 5.57
CA GLN A 204 9.82 29.88 5.21
C GLN A 204 10.26 28.41 5.26
N THR A 205 9.37 27.56 5.76
CA THR A 205 9.53 26.10 5.75
C THR A 205 9.07 25.54 4.40
N TYR A 206 9.91 24.75 3.76
CA TYR A 206 9.62 24.00 2.53
C TYR A 206 9.76 22.52 2.79
N LEU A 207 9.00 21.71 2.05
CA LEU A 207 9.20 20.25 1.98
C LEU A 207 9.95 19.93 0.69
N GLU A 208 11.19 19.47 0.82
CA GLU A 208 12.01 19.00 -0.29
C GLU A 208 11.87 17.47 -0.41
N PRO A 209 11.30 16.94 -1.51
CA PRO A 209 11.06 15.51 -1.68
C PRO A 209 12.33 14.67 -1.45
N GLN A 210 12.20 13.59 -0.67
CA GLN A 210 13.26 12.64 -0.36
C GLN A 210 13.07 11.32 -1.11
N PHE A 211 11.83 10.90 -1.25
CA PHE A 211 11.44 9.86 -2.20
C PHE A 211 11.35 10.48 -3.61
N ALA A 212 11.85 9.78 -4.62
CA ALA A 212 11.74 10.18 -6.01
C ALA A 212 11.59 8.93 -6.88
N SER A 213 10.57 8.91 -7.71
CA SER A 213 10.35 7.88 -8.72
C SER A 213 9.58 8.50 -9.86
N ALA A 214 10.14 8.47 -11.07
CA ALA A 214 9.53 9.11 -12.24
C ALA A 214 8.07 8.69 -12.45
N SER A 215 7.73 7.42 -12.23
CA SER A 215 6.35 6.95 -12.38
C SER A 215 5.43 7.41 -11.27
N ILE A 216 5.93 7.61 -10.04
CA ILE A 216 5.13 8.08 -8.90
C ILE A 216 4.96 9.60 -8.96
N ASP A 217 6.00 10.33 -9.33
CA ASP A 217 6.01 11.79 -9.45
C ASP A 217 5.04 12.27 -10.56
N GLU A 218 4.72 11.40 -11.53
CA GLU A 218 3.80 11.66 -12.64
C GLU A 218 2.36 11.16 -12.37
N MET A 219 2.05 10.63 -11.17
CA MET A 219 0.72 10.05 -10.89
C MET A 219 -0.43 11.07 -10.92
N ASP A 220 -0.16 12.31 -10.54
CA ASP A 220 -1.12 13.41 -10.64
C ASP A 220 -1.45 13.69 -12.12
N GLU A 221 -0.43 13.86 -12.97
CA GLU A 221 -0.62 14.06 -14.41
C GLU A 221 -1.21 12.84 -15.14
N ALA A 222 -0.93 11.64 -14.63
CA ALA A 222 -1.30 10.39 -15.29
C ALA A 222 -2.67 9.85 -14.90
N TYR A 223 -3.16 10.19 -13.70
CA TYR A 223 -4.38 9.60 -13.11
C TYR A 223 -5.15 10.58 -12.21
N ASP A 224 -4.76 11.86 -12.13
CA ASP A 224 -5.29 12.86 -11.19
C ASP A 224 -5.20 12.43 -9.70
N VAL A 225 -4.23 11.57 -9.37
CA VAL A 225 -4.01 11.09 -7.99
C VAL A 225 -3.09 12.08 -7.26
N PRO A 226 -3.57 12.81 -6.23
CA PRO A 226 -2.78 13.86 -5.60
C PRO A 226 -1.63 13.31 -4.77
N ILE A 227 -0.52 14.07 -4.72
CA ILE A 227 0.67 13.76 -3.91
C ILE A 227 0.78 14.75 -2.74
N ALA A 228 0.73 14.23 -1.52
CA ALA A 228 1.04 14.95 -0.29
C ALA A 228 2.43 14.56 0.22
N HIS A 229 3.22 15.54 0.64
CA HIS A 229 4.56 15.29 1.19
C HIS A 229 4.54 15.33 2.72
N PHE A 230 5.32 14.49 3.41
CA PHE A 230 5.45 14.48 4.88
C PHE A 230 6.91 14.35 5.30
N ALA A 231 7.31 14.93 6.43
CA ALA A 231 8.70 14.86 6.89
C ALA A 231 8.96 13.88 8.04
N ASP A 232 7.92 13.51 8.79
CA ASP A 232 7.99 12.56 9.89
C ASP A 232 6.66 11.82 10.04
N ARG A 233 6.65 10.81 10.91
CA ARG A 233 5.48 9.98 11.21
C ARG A 233 4.25 10.81 11.63
N ASP A 234 4.45 11.79 12.50
CA ASP A 234 3.35 12.58 13.05
C ASP A 234 2.71 13.45 11.96
N GLU A 235 3.52 14.07 11.10
CA GLU A 235 3.00 14.80 9.94
C GLU A 235 2.31 13.88 8.93
N LEU A 236 2.79 12.63 8.75
CA LEU A 236 2.07 11.65 7.94
C LEU A 236 0.69 11.36 8.52
N LEU A 237 0.59 11.11 9.83
CA LEU A 237 -0.68 10.87 10.51
C LEU A 237 -1.63 12.06 10.33
N ASP A 238 -1.16 13.29 10.58
CA ASP A 238 -1.96 14.51 10.41
C ASP A 238 -2.52 14.64 8.99
N LYS A 239 -1.72 14.29 7.98
CA LYS A 239 -2.13 14.34 6.57
C LYS A 239 -3.10 13.21 6.21
N LEU A 240 -2.94 12.03 6.78
CA LEU A 240 -3.89 10.93 6.64
C LEU A 240 -5.24 11.29 7.27
N ILE A 241 -5.24 11.91 8.45
CA ILE A 241 -6.45 12.42 9.10
C ILE A 241 -7.13 13.48 8.21
N GLY A 242 -6.37 14.46 7.72
CA GLY A 242 -6.91 15.48 6.82
C GLY A 242 -7.49 14.91 5.52
N PHE A 243 -6.87 13.85 4.98
CA PHE A 243 -7.37 13.14 3.81
C PHE A 243 -8.72 12.45 4.07
N VAL A 244 -8.85 11.72 5.18
CA VAL A 244 -10.12 11.03 5.50
C VAL A 244 -11.23 12.01 5.89
N GLU A 245 -10.89 13.09 6.60
CA GLU A 245 -11.86 14.09 7.03
C GLU A 245 -12.37 14.98 5.90
N GLY A 246 -11.48 15.39 4.98
CA GLY A 246 -11.83 16.27 3.87
C GLY A 246 -12.35 15.51 2.66
N ASP A 247 -11.56 14.58 2.12
CA ASP A 247 -11.86 14.00 0.81
C ASP A 247 -12.78 12.78 0.91
N VAL A 248 -12.73 12.02 2.01
CA VAL A 248 -13.51 10.79 2.12
C VAL A 248 -14.89 11.05 2.72
N PHE A 249 -14.99 11.90 3.74
CA PHE A 249 -16.28 12.22 4.36
C PHE A 249 -17.10 13.26 3.59
N GLU A 250 -16.51 14.11 2.75
CA GLU A 250 -17.28 15.12 1.98
C GLU A 250 -17.73 14.63 0.60
N ILE A 251 -17.13 13.55 0.06
CA ILE A 251 -17.45 13.02 -1.28
C ILE A 251 -18.61 12.01 -1.26
N VAL A 252 -18.93 11.39 -0.12
CA VAL A 252 -19.92 10.29 -0.02
C VAL A 252 -21.24 10.68 0.64
#